data_AF-A0A553GRQ6-F1
#
_entry.id   AF-A0A553GRQ6-F1
#
_cell.length_a   1.000
_cell.length_b   1.000
_cell.length_c   1.000
_cell.angle_alpha   90.00
_cell.angle_beta   90.00
_cell.angle_gamma   90.00
#
_symmetry.space_group_name_H-M   'P 1'
#
loop_
_entity.id
_entity.type
_entity.pdbx_description
1 polymer ?
#
loop_
_entity_poly.entity_id
_entity_poly.type
_entity_poly.pdbx_seq_one_letter_code
_entity_poly.pdbx_strand_id
1 'polypeptide(L)'
;MMMLKQWLKKKKKKNLEYRGLNEDSEEEWLEMGFPLLWVALLILVLWFRKGWMIQWCMALFFLSSCNSEIHTWDDLWYTKNYQGQQAMTNEQYFKASEKFESYPHKGIALYKAGDFEAAIEVFKQDTNLVSLYNLSLAYAATGQNQQASEALLLAQELDPTNDLIKRAQQKNNRVLAQIDSINKLQPDSAISLNKKKEKAENLEELRAKSKDEELTSDTEVKELPKDGKRVTDEQETGIRKADEMEAPPEDFQAQKAQNAQNILLREISAEPSEFLKRRFEYQRKKYFPNEEQAKQLW
;
A
#
# COMPACT_ATOMS: atom_id res chain seq x y z
N MET A 1 -15.35 47.19 -2.87
CA MET A 1 -15.22 45.76 -3.21
C MET A 1 -14.54 45.48 -4.57
N MET A 2 -14.73 46.34 -5.59
CA MET A 2 -14.16 46.15 -6.94
C MET A 2 -12.62 46.28 -7.01
N MET A 3 -12.05 47.23 -6.25
CA MET A 3 -10.60 47.48 -6.17
C MET A 3 -9.83 46.29 -5.56
N LEU A 4 -10.41 45.62 -4.56
CA LEU A 4 -9.80 44.46 -3.90
C LEU A 4 -9.68 43.26 -4.87
N LYS A 5 -10.71 43.05 -5.70
CA LYS A 5 -10.71 41.99 -6.72
C LYS A 5 -9.66 42.26 -7.80
N GLN A 6 -9.48 43.50 -8.23
CA GLN A 6 -8.44 43.88 -9.19
C GLN A 6 -7.04 43.72 -8.60
N TRP A 7 -6.85 44.12 -7.33
CA TRP A 7 -5.59 43.96 -6.62
C TRP A 7 -5.22 42.48 -6.43
N LEU A 8 -6.18 41.63 -6.04
CA LEU A 8 -6.02 40.17 -5.95
C LEU A 8 -5.71 39.54 -7.32
N LYS A 9 -6.37 39.97 -8.39
CA LYS A 9 -6.08 39.52 -9.76
C LYS A 9 -4.64 39.88 -10.17
N LYS A 10 -4.21 41.11 -9.87
CA LYS A 10 -2.88 41.61 -10.21
C LYS A 10 -1.78 40.92 -9.39
N LYS A 11 -2.06 40.61 -8.11
CA LYS A 11 -1.16 39.84 -7.23
C LYS A 11 -1.08 38.37 -7.64
N LYS A 12 -2.19 37.73 -8.02
CA LYS A 12 -2.18 36.38 -8.61
C LYS A 12 -1.35 36.34 -9.90
N LYS A 13 -1.48 37.35 -10.78
CA LYS A 13 -0.72 37.39 -12.05
C LYS A 13 0.79 37.57 -11.87
N LYS A 14 1.23 38.24 -10.80
CA LYS A 14 2.66 38.47 -10.50
C LYS A 14 3.35 37.31 -9.77
N ASN A 15 2.59 36.46 -9.06
CA ASN A 15 3.09 35.26 -8.40
C ASN A 15 2.81 33.96 -9.19
N LEU A 16 2.35 34.09 -10.43
CA LEU A 16 2.47 33.02 -11.40
C LEU A 16 3.89 33.09 -11.94
N GLU A 17 4.85 32.67 -11.11
CA GLU A 17 6.05 32.07 -11.65
C GLU A 17 5.55 30.91 -12.49
N TYR A 18 5.69 31.05 -13.81
CA TYR A 18 5.80 29.87 -14.65
C TYR A 18 7.07 29.19 -14.13
N ARG A 19 6.89 28.31 -13.14
CA ARG A 19 7.68 27.08 -13.12
C ARG A 19 7.46 26.55 -14.52
N GLY A 20 8.42 26.82 -15.40
CA GLY A 20 8.65 25.93 -16.53
C GLY A 20 8.57 24.57 -15.89
N LEU A 21 7.52 23.84 -16.25
CA LEU A 21 7.48 22.42 -16.07
C LEU A 21 8.87 22.02 -16.54
N ASN A 22 9.73 21.64 -15.60
CA ASN A 22 10.97 20.96 -15.92
C ASN A 22 10.56 20.02 -17.02
N GLU A 23 11.21 20.17 -18.18
CA GLU A 23 11.02 19.30 -19.33
C GLU A 23 10.56 17.96 -18.78
N ASP A 24 9.26 17.67 -18.97
CA ASP A 24 8.85 16.29 -19.07
C ASP A 24 9.95 15.75 -19.95
N SER A 25 10.77 14.86 -19.40
CA SER A 25 11.78 14.17 -20.19
C SER A 25 10.95 13.61 -21.33
N GLU A 26 10.92 14.32 -22.46
CA GLU A 26 10.32 13.87 -23.68
C GLU A 26 11.10 12.59 -23.84
N GLU A 27 10.44 11.46 -23.58
CA GLU A 27 11.04 10.15 -23.72
C GLU A 27 11.51 10.17 -25.16
N GLU A 28 12.80 10.47 -25.35
CA GLU A 28 13.35 10.92 -26.62
C GLU A 28 13.13 9.72 -27.52
N TRP A 29 12.11 9.82 -28.37
CA TRP A 29 11.55 8.66 -29.02
C TRP A 29 12.59 8.22 -30.02
N LEU A 30 13.44 7.29 -29.60
CA LEU A 30 14.56 6.84 -30.39
C LEU A 30 13.98 6.08 -31.57
N GLU A 31 13.87 6.76 -32.71
CA GLU A 31 13.42 6.19 -33.97
C GLU A 31 14.45 5.18 -34.48
N MET A 32 14.38 3.96 -33.97
CA MET A 32 15.23 2.85 -34.36
C MET A 32 14.73 2.11 -35.62
N GLY A 33 13.81 2.72 -36.39
CA GLY A 33 13.20 2.12 -37.57
C GLY A 33 14.08 2.12 -38.82
N PHE A 34 14.99 3.09 -38.97
CA PHE A 34 15.82 3.20 -40.18
C PHE A 34 16.81 2.05 -40.39
N PRO A 35 17.49 1.51 -39.36
CA PRO A 35 18.28 0.28 -39.48
C PRO A 35 17.48 -0.92 -40.02
N LEU A 36 16.18 -1.00 -39.71
CA LEU A 36 15.32 -2.09 -40.17
C LEU A 36 15.12 -2.09 -41.69
N LEU A 37 15.14 -0.90 -42.32
CA LEU A 37 15.07 -0.77 -43.79
C LEU A 37 16.29 -1.38 -44.49
N TRP A 38 17.48 -1.24 -43.92
CA TRP A 38 18.69 -1.84 -44.49
C TRP A 38 18.66 -3.36 -44.41
N VAL A 39 18.16 -3.92 -43.31
CA VAL A 39 17.95 -5.37 -43.15
C VAL A 39 16.90 -5.87 -44.14
N ALA A 40 15.77 -5.17 -44.27
CA ALA A 40 14.72 -5.52 -45.22
C ALA A 40 15.21 -5.45 -46.69
N LEU A 41 16.00 -4.43 -47.03
CA LEU A 41 16.61 -4.30 -48.36
C LEU A 41 17.56 -5.45 -48.66
N LEU A 42 18.39 -5.85 -47.70
CA LEU A 42 19.29 -6.99 -47.83
C LEU A 42 18.50 -8.29 -48.06
N ILE A 43 17.44 -8.53 -47.30
CA ILE A 43 16.56 -9.70 -47.51
C ILE A 43 15.93 -9.65 -48.90
N LEU A 44 15.42 -8.49 -49.34
CA LEU A 44 14.82 -8.33 -50.68
C LEU A 44 15.81 -8.65 -51.79
N VAL A 45 17.05 -8.15 -51.71
CA VAL A 45 18.11 -8.44 -52.70
C VAL A 45 18.42 -9.94 -52.76
N LEU A 46 18.40 -10.60 -51.62
CA LEU A 46 18.70 -12.03 -51.50
C LEU A 46 17.51 -12.94 -51.87
N TRP A 47 16.28 -12.42 -51.84
CA TRP A 47 15.05 -13.15 -52.15
C TRP A 47 14.85 -13.39 -53.65
N PHE A 48 15.25 -12.45 -54.52
CA PHE A 48 15.07 -12.56 -55.98
C PHE A 48 16.14 -13.41 -56.70
N ARG A 49 17.14 -13.91 -55.98
CA ARG A 49 18.24 -14.68 -56.57
C ARG A 49 17.88 -16.17 -56.68
N LYS A 50 17.81 -16.69 -57.91
CA LYS A 50 17.59 -18.13 -58.18
C LYS A 50 18.56 -19.01 -57.37
N GLY A 51 18.02 -19.96 -56.60
CA GLY A 51 18.79 -20.93 -55.80
C GLY A 51 18.93 -20.61 -54.31
N TRP A 52 18.49 -19.43 -53.84
CA TRP A 52 18.59 -19.05 -52.43
C TRP A 52 17.57 -19.73 -51.50
N MET A 53 16.47 -20.27 -52.04
CA MET A 53 15.46 -21.01 -51.27
C MET A 53 16.06 -22.20 -50.49
N ILE A 54 16.95 -22.98 -51.11
CA ILE A 54 17.67 -24.08 -50.45
C ILE A 54 18.61 -23.56 -49.36
N GLN A 55 19.28 -22.43 -49.61
CA GLN A 55 20.21 -21.81 -48.67
C GLN A 55 19.48 -21.25 -47.44
N TRP A 56 18.27 -20.70 -47.61
CA TRP A 56 17.42 -20.29 -46.49
C TRP A 56 16.95 -21.47 -45.64
N CYS A 57 16.58 -22.59 -46.25
CA CYS A 57 16.23 -23.82 -45.51
C CYS A 57 17.43 -24.34 -44.70
N MET A 58 18.62 -24.29 -45.28
CA MET A 58 19.86 -24.68 -44.60
C MET A 58 20.24 -23.70 -43.48
N ALA A 59 20.09 -22.40 -43.69
CA ALA A 59 20.33 -21.37 -42.67
C ALA A 59 19.38 -21.53 -41.48
N LEU A 60 18.09 -21.77 -41.72
CA LEU A 60 17.09 -21.97 -40.67
C LEU A 60 17.38 -23.23 -39.84
N PHE A 61 17.90 -24.28 -40.49
CA PHE A 61 18.41 -25.47 -39.82
C PHE A 61 19.63 -25.17 -38.93
N PHE A 62 20.56 -24.31 -39.37
CA PHE A 62 21.73 -23.91 -38.57
C PHE A 62 21.41 -22.92 -37.45
N LEU A 63 20.41 -22.05 -37.61
CA LEU A 63 19.96 -21.12 -36.57
C LEU A 63 19.16 -21.80 -35.44
N SER A 64 18.80 -23.08 -35.60
CA SER A 64 18.11 -23.85 -34.56
C SER A 64 19.05 -24.35 -33.44
N SER A 65 20.31 -23.95 -33.44
CA SER A 65 21.31 -24.42 -32.48
C SER A 65 21.52 -23.43 -31.31
N CYS A 66 21.04 -23.87 -30.15
CA CYS A 66 21.49 -23.56 -28.78
C CYS A 66 21.58 -22.08 -28.36
N ASN A 67 20.51 -21.59 -27.72
CA ASN A 67 20.65 -20.69 -26.56
C ASN A 67 19.49 -20.95 -25.59
N SER A 68 19.82 -21.31 -24.35
CA SER A 68 18.88 -21.79 -23.33
C SER A 68 18.19 -20.68 -22.54
N GLU A 69 18.14 -19.44 -23.03
CA GLU A 69 17.52 -18.30 -22.32
C GLU A 69 16.30 -17.71 -23.05
N ILE A 70 16.11 -18.05 -24.32
CA ILE A 70 14.95 -17.66 -25.12
C ILE A 70 13.90 -18.76 -24.98
N HIS A 71 13.05 -18.65 -23.96
CA HIS A 71 12.08 -19.70 -23.62
C HIS A 71 10.68 -19.42 -24.19
N THR A 72 10.40 -18.20 -24.65
CA THR A 72 9.05 -17.82 -25.10
C THR A 72 9.05 -17.00 -26.38
N TRP A 73 7.96 -17.08 -27.16
CA TRP A 73 7.74 -16.27 -28.35
C TRP A 73 7.88 -14.77 -28.05
N ASP A 74 7.46 -14.34 -26.86
CA ASP A 74 7.56 -12.94 -26.43
C ASP A 74 9.02 -12.48 -26.25
N ASP A 75 9.93 -13.37 -25.89
CA ASP A 75 11.36 -13.05 -25.72
C ASP A 75 12.06 -12.72 -27.06
N LEU A 76 11.48 -13.12 -28.19
CA LEU A 76 11.99 -12.78 -29.52
C LEU A 76 11.64 -11.34 -29.93
N TRP A 77 10.52 -10.82 -29.41
CA TRP A 77 9.97 -9.52 -29.81
C TRP A 77 10.18 -8.44 -28.74
N TYR A 78 10.25 -8.83 -27.48
CA TYR A 78 10.25 -7.92 -26.35
C TYR A 78 11.35 -8.22 -25.36
N THR A 79 12.02 -7.16 -24.89
CA THR A 79 13.00 -7.26 -23.81
C THR A 79 12.32 -7.68 -22.50
N LYS A 80 13.07 -8.36 -21.62
CA LYS A 80 12.57 -8.79 -20.31
C LYS A 80 12.07 -7.62 -19.46
N ASN A 81 12.76 -6.48 -19.51
CA ASN A 81 12.31 -5.26 -18.84
C ASN A 81 10.97 -4.72 -19.39
N TYR A 82 10.73 -4.80 -20.70
CA TYR A 82 9.43 -4.41 -21.27
C TYR A 82 8.32 -5.38 -20.85
N GLN A 83 8.60 -6.69 -20.84
CA GLN A 83 7.66 -7.70 -20.32
C GLN A 83 7.36 -7.46 -18.83
N GLY A 84 8.37 -7.12 -18.03
CA GLY A 84 8.21 -6.75 -16.61
C GLY A 84 7.34 -5.50 -16.45
N GLN A 85 7.55 -4.48 -17.28
CA GLN A 85 6.73 -3.28 -17.27
C GLN A 85 5.26 -3.57 -17.64
N GLN A 86 5.01 -4.42 -18.64
CA GLN A 86 3.65 -4.86 -18.95
C GLN A 86 3.00 -5.57 -17.76
N ALA A 87 3.74 -6.46 -17.08
CA ALA A 87 3.26 -7.13 -15.88
C ALA A 87 2.98 -6.13 -14.74
N MET A 88 3.78 -5.07 -14.57
CA MET A 88 3.52 -3.98 -13.61
C MET A 88 2.23 -3.24 -13.93
N THR A 89 1.99 -2.91 -15.21
CA THR A 89 0.77 -2.21 -15.66
C THR A 89 -0.48 -3.08 -15.43
N ASN A 90 -0.34 -4.39 -15.58
CA ASN A 90 -1.41 -5.36 -15.31
C ASN A 90 -1.53 -5.73 -13.82
N GLU A 91 -0.84 -5.02 -12.92
CA GLU A 91 -0.82 -5.24 -11.46
C GLU A 91 -0.29 -6.63 -11.04
N GLN A 92 0.40 -7.34 -11.94
CA GLN A 92 1.00 -8.65 -11.70
C GLN A 92 2.43 -8.48 -11.15
N TYR A 93 2.53 -7.86 -9.97
CA TYR A 93 3.81 -7.41 -9.40
C TYR A 93 4.83 -8.53 -9.17
N PHE A 94 4.40 -9.69 -8.67
CA PHE A 94 5.31 -10.82 -8.47
C PHE A 94 5.93 -11.29 -9.79
N LYS A 95 5.11 -11.49 -10.83
CA LYS A 95 5.59 -11.86 -12.17
C LYS A 95 6.48 -10.78 -12.77
N ALA A 96 6.16 -9.49 -12.54
CA ALA A 96 7.00 -8.41 -12.99
C ALA A 96 8.41 -8.49 -12.39
N SER A 97 8.53 -8.85 -11.11
CA SER A 97 9.81 -9.02 -10.44
C SER A 97 10.67 -10.16 -11.00
N GLU A 98 10.05 -11.21 -11.52
CA GLU A 98 10.75 -12.31 -12.18
C GLU A 98 11.29 -11.91 -13.56
N LYS A 99 10.67 -10.89 -14.19
CA LYS A 99 11.01 -10.42 -15.52
C LYS A 99 12.01 -9.26 -15.51
N PHE A 100 12.02 -8.41 -14.49
CA PHE A 100 12.97 -7.29 -14.45
C PHE A 100 14.41 -7.77 -14.23
N GLU A 101 15.31 -7.28 -15.07
CA GLU A 101 16.76 -7.48 -14.92
C GLU A 101 17.37 -6.38 -14.04
N SER A 102 16.81 -5.17 -14.09
CA SER A 102 17.25 -4.03 -13.29
C SER A 102 16.85 -4.19 -11.82
N TYR A 103 17.83 -4.17 -10.91
CA TYR A 103 17.62 -4.25 -9.46
C TYR A 103 16.58 -3.26 -8.93
N PRO A 104 16.61 -1.94 -9.23
CA PRO A 104 15.60 -1.01 -8.73
C PRO A 104 14.18 -1.37 -9.21
N HIS A 105 14.00 -1.78 -10.48
CA HIS A 105 12.68 -2.15 -11.00
C HIS A 105 12.17 -3.45 -10.37
N LYS A 106 13.05 -4.46 -10.25
CA LYS A 106 12.76 -5.72 -9.58
C LYS A 106 12.36 -5.51 -8.12
N GLY A 107 13.11 -4.68 -7.39
CA GLY A 107 12.81 -4.35 -6.00
C GLY A 107 11.48 -3.61 -5.85
N ILE A 108 11.18 -2.65 -6.74
CA ILE A 108 9.90 -1.93 -6.73
C ILE A 108 8.74 -2.90 -6.99
N ALA A 109 8.91 -3.85 -7.93
CA ALA A 109 7.92 -4.88 -8.20
C ALA A 109 7.67 -5.77 -6.97
N LEU A 110 8.72 -6.24 -6.28
CA LEU A 110 8.59 -7.02 -5.04
C LEU A 110 7.92 -6.21 -3.92
N TYR A 111 8.32 -4.94 -3.75
CA TYR A 111 7.71 -4.05 -2.77
C TYR A 111 6.21 -3.88 -3.02
N LYS A 112 5.80 -3.69 -4.28
CA LYS A 112 4.38 -3.60 -4.66
C LYS A 112 3.64 -4.94 -4.52
N ALA A 113 4.33 -6.06 -4.67
CA ALA A 113 3.79 -7.39 -4.40
C ALA A 113 3.58 -7.64 -2.89
N GLY A 114 4.12 -6.78 -2.02
CA GLY A 114 4.07 -6.91 -0.56
C GLY A 114 5.20 -7.75 0.03
N ASP A 115 6.14 -8.23 -0.79
CA ASP A 115 7.31 -8.97 -0.33
C ASP A 115 8.45 -7.99 -0.01
N PHE A 116 8.32 -7.33 1.14
CA PHE A 116 9.26 -6.29 1.57
C PHE A 116 10.65 -6.84 1.89
N GLU A 117 10.76 -8.06 2.42
CA GLU A 117 12.05 -8.68 2.73
C GLU A 117 12.82 -9.01 1.45
N ALA A 118 12.16 -9.61 0.45
CA ALA A 118 12.81 -9.83 -0.84
C ALA A 118 13.18 -8.50 -1.53
N ALA A 119 12.32 -7.47 -1.40
CA ALA A 119 12.61 -6.14 -1.93
C ALA A 119 13.87 -5.53 -1.28
N ILE A 120 14.04 -5.66 0.05
CA ILE A 120 15.23 -5.21 0.78
C ILE A 120 16.49 -5.87 0.20
N GLU A 121 16.48 -7.19 0.04
CA GLU A 121 17.63 -7.93 -0.48
C GLU A 121 18.00 -7.53 -1.91
N VAL A 122 17.00 -7.23 -2.75
CA VAL A 122 17.21 -6.74 -4.11
C VAL A 122 17.73 -5.31 -4.12
N PHE A 123 17.17 -4.40 -3.32
CA PHE A 123 17.64 -3.00 -3.28
C PHE A 123 19.05 -2.87 -2.72
N LYS A 124 19.49 -3.77 -1.82
CA LYS A 124 20.88 -3.82 -1.34
C LYS A 124 21.92 -4.11 -2.43
N GLN A 125 21.52 -4.68 -3.56
CA GLN A 125 22.45 -5.01 -4.65
C GLN A 125 22.95 -3.78 -5.42
N ASP A 126 22.34 -2.62 -5.22
CA ASP A 126 22.67 -1.39 -5.95
C ASP A 126 22.64 -0.18 -5.02
N THR A 127 23.64 0.70 -5.14
CA THR A 127 23.81 1.90 -4.31
C THR A 127 23.34 3.18 -5.00
N ASN A 128 22.60 3.08 -6.10
CA ASN A 128 22.01 4.24 -6.75
C ASN A 128 20.95 4.94 -5.85
N LEU A 129 20.65 6.21 -6.16
CA LEU A 129 19.70 7.05 -5.41
C LEU A 129 18.32 6.41 -5.25
N VAL A 130 17.80 5.81 -6.33
CA VAL A 130 16.46 5.20 -6.37
C VAL A 130 16.42 3.93 -5.51
N SER A 131 17.45 3.09 -5.59
CA SER A 131 17.60 1.87 -4.80
C SER A 131 17.72 2.18 -3.31
N LEU A 132 18.56 3.15 -2.92
CA LEU A 132 18.70 3.56 -1.51
C LEU A 132 17.42 4.19 -0.95
N TYR A 133 16.75 5.04 -1.73
CA TYR A 133 15.46 5.60 -1.32
C TYR A 133 14.41 4.50 -1.13
N ASN A 134 14.25 3.59 -2.09
CA ASN A 134 13.26 2.51 -1.98
C ASN A 134 13.64 1.45 -0.93
N LEU A 135 14.94 1.21 -0.72
CA LEU A 135 15.44 0.39 0.39
C LEU A 135 14.97 0.96 1.74
N SER A 136 15.05 2.29 1.91
CA SER A 136 14.55 2.93 3.13
C SER A 136 13.05 2.75 3.33
N LEU A 137 12.27 2.78 2.23
CA LEU A 137 10.83 2.54 2.29
C LEU A 137 10.53 1.09 2.65
N ALA A 138 11.28 0.13 2.11
CA ALA A 138 11.14 -1.29 2.41
C ALA A 138 11.51 -1.59 3.88
N TYR A 139 12.57 -0.98 4.41
CA TYR A 139 12.89 -1.05 5.83
C TYR A 139 11.81 -0.42 6.72
N ALA A 140 11.28 0.75 6.34
CA ALA A 140 10.20 1.37 7.11
C ALA A 140 8.93 0.49 7.12
N ALA A 141 8.61 -0.17 5.99
CA ALA A 141 7.47 -1.07 5.87
C ALA A 141 7.59 -2.31 6.77
N THR A 142 8.81 -2.81 7.01
CA THR A 142 9.08 -3.93 7.92
C THR A 142 9.31 -3.49 9.38
N GLY A 143 9.18 -2.19 9.68
CA GLY A 143 9.41 -1.63 11.02
C GLY A 143 10.87 -1.42 11.39
N GLN A 144 11.80 -1.70 10.47
CA GLN A 144 13.25 -1.51 10.60
C GLN A 144 13.63 -0.03 10.44
N ASN A 145 13.04 0.84 11.26
CA ASN A 145 13.14 2.31 11.12
C ASN A 145 14.57 2.85 11.32
N GLN A 146 15.43 2.14 12.06
CA GLN A 146 16.84 2.52 12.20
C GLN A 146 17.59 2.35 10.87
N GLN A 147 17.47 1.16 10.26
CA GLN A 147 18.04 0.87 8.94
C GLN A 147 17.45 1.78 7.85
N ALA A 148 16.15 2.11 7.94
CA ALA A 148 15.53 3.08 7.05
C ALA A 148 16.21 4.46 7.15
N SER A 149 16.58 4.89 8.36
CA SER A 149 17.30 6.15 8.58
C SER A 149 18.69 6.13 7.94
N GLU A 150 19.42 5.02 8.07
CA GLU A 150 20.75 4.85 7.48
C GLU A 150 20.70 4.92 5.94
N ALA A 151 19.76 4.20 5.32
CA ALA A 151 19.57 4.24 3.88
C ALA A 151 19.20 5.65 3.36
N LEU A 152 18.38 6.40 4.13
CA LEU A 152 18.04 7.79 3.78
C LEU A 152 19.21 8.74 3.91
N LEU A 153 20.10 8.54 4.89
CA LEU A 153 21.32 9.33 5.01
C LEU A 153 22.24 9.11 3.81
N LEU A 154 22.45 7.86 3.41
CA LEU A 154 23.22 7.54 2.18
C LEU A 154 22.58 8.14 0.93
N ALA A 155 21.25 8.06 0.81
CA ALA A 155 20.54 8.69 -0.31
C ALA A 155 20.69 10.23 -0.30
N GLN A 156 20.69 10.85 0.89
CA GLN A 156 20.89 12.29 1.04
C GLN A 156 22.32 12.72 0.71
N GLU A 157 23.32 11.87 0.94
CA GLU A 157 24.71 12.13 0.52
C GLU A 157 24.85 12.16 -1.01
N LEU A 158 24.11 11.31 -1.73
CA LEU A 158 24.10 11.29 -3.19
C LEU A 158 23.38 12.50 -3.81
N ASP A 159 22.25 12.93 -3.23
CA ASP A 159 21.52 14.12 -3.67
C ASP A 159 21.05 14.96 -2.46
N PRO A 160 21.89 15.88 -1.96
CA PRO A 160 21.57 16.75 -0.83
C PRO A 160 20.44 17.75 -1.11
N THR A 161 20.11 17.99 -2.39
CA THR A 161 19.07 18.95 -2.78
C THR A 161 17.69 18.31 -2.84
N ASN A 162 17.60 16.98 -2.80
CA ASN A 162 16.35 16.25 -2.93
C ASN A 162 15.38 16.49 -1.77
N ASP A 163 14.28 17.19 -2.04
CA ASP A 163 13.22 17.44 -1.05
C ASP A 163 12.49 16.15 -0.63
N LEU A 164 12.40 15.14 -1.50
CA LEU A 164 11.68 13.90 -1.19
C LEU A 164 12.41 13.10 -0.11
N ILE A 165 13.73 12.99 -0.21
CA ILE A 165 14.58 12.27 0.76
C ILE A 165 14.53 12.97 2.12
N LYS A 166 14.67 14.30 2.14
CA LYS A 166 14.54 15.10 3.39
C LYS A 166 13.19 14.87 4.08
N ARG A 167 12.10 14.87 3.32
CA ARG A 167 10.75 14.62 3.87
C ARG A 167 10.60 13.20 4.38
N ALA A 168 11.14 12.20 3.67
CA ALA A 168 11.11 10.81 4.09
C ALA A 168 11.88 10.62 5.41
N GLN A 169 13.06 11.23 5.53
CA GLN A 169 13.86 11.19 6.76
C GLN A 169 13.17 11.88 7.94
N GLN A 170 12.53 13.03 7.72
CA GLN A 170 11.74 13.69 8.76
C GLN A 170 10.57 12.81 9.24
N LYS A 171 9.90 12.10 8.32
CA LYS A 171 8.83 11.16 8.70
C LYS A 171 9.39 10.00 9.51
N ASN A 172 10.48 9.38 9.06
CA ASN A 172 11.12 8.28 9.76
C ASN A 172 11.60 8.67 11.17
N ASN A 173 12.20 9.86 11.32
CA ASN A 173 12.62 10.38 12.62
C ASN A 173 11.44 10.60 13.59
N ARG A 174 10.26 10.95 13.08
CA ARG A 174 9.06 11.05 13.92
C ARG A 174 8.61 9.68 14.43
N VAL A 175 8.67 8.66 13.57
CA VAL A 175 8.37 7.27 13.97
C VAL A 175 9.36 6.80 15.03
N LEU A 176 10.66 7.04 14.83
CA LEU A 176 11.69 6.71 15.83
C LEU A 176 11.46 7.42 17.17
N ALA A 177 11.14 8.72 17.15
CA ALA A 177 10.84 9.46 18.37
C ALA A 177 9.59 8.94 19.11
N GLN A 178 8.59 8.44 18.37
CA GLN A 178 7.40 7.79 18.94
C GLN A 178 7.74 6.43 19.56
N ILE A 179 8.58 5.62 18.89
CA ILE A 179 9.06 4.35 19.44
C ILE A 179 9.84 4.59 20.74
N ASP A 180 10.74 5.57 20.75
CA ASP A 180 11.53 5.91 21.94
C ASP A 180 10.69 6.41 23.11
N SER A 181 9.62 7.16 22.84
CA SER A 181 8.72 7.64 23.90
C SER A 181 7.88 6.50 24.48
N ILE A 182 7.43 5.55 23.66
CA ILE A 182 6.74 4.33 24.10
C ILE A 182 7.66 3.49 24.99
N ASN A 183 8.91 3.25 24.55
CA ASN A 183 9.89 2.46 25.30
C ASN A 183 10.22 3.07 26.67
N LYS A 184 10.22 4.41 26.78
CA LYS A 184 10.44 5.10 28.06
C LYS A 184 9.26 4.99 29.04
N LEU A 185 8.03 4.84 28.54
CA LEU A 185 6.82 4.74 29.36
C LEU A 185 6.53 3.29 29.81
N GLN A 186 7.11 2.29 29.15
CA GLN A 186 6.90 0.86 29.44
C GLN A 186 8.22 0.06 29.40
N PRO A 187 9.08 0.16 30.42
CA PRO A 187 10.25 -0.72 30.51
C PRO A 187 9.89 -2.19 30.83
N ASP A 188 8.75 -2.45 31.49
CA ASP A 188 8.40 -3.79 32.00
C ASP A 188 7.49 -4.62 31.09
N SER A 189 6.91 -4.03 30.03
CA SER A 189 5.93 -4.73 29.17
C SER A 189 6.57 -5.60 28.08
N ALA A 190 7.82 -5.31 27.70
CA ALA A 190 8.48 -5.93 26.54
C ALA A 190 9.04 -7.35 26.80
N ILE A 191 9.05 -7.85 28.05
CA ILE A 191 9.68 -9.14 28.41
C ILE A 191 8.69 -10.34 28.34
N SER A 192 7.39 -10.12 28.11
CA SER A 192 6.37 -11.16 28.32
C SER A 192 5.87 -11.91 27.07
N LEU A 193 6.41 -11.67 25.87
CA LEU A 193 5.96 -12.36 24.64
C LEU A 193 6.80 -13.58 24.23
N ASN A 194 7.97 -13.82 24.83
CA ASN A 194 8.90 -14.87 24.37
C ASN A 194 9.11 -16.04 25.33
N LYS A 195 8.33 -16.15 26.43
CA LYS A 195 8.51 -17.21 27.44
C LYS A 195 7.36 -18.23 27.54
N LYS A 196 6.37 -18.18 26.65
CA LYS A 196 5.18 -19.06 26.67
C LYS A 196 5.07 -19.98 25.44
N LYS A 197 6.20 -20.47 24.92
CA LYS A 197 6.25 -21.43 23.80
C LYS A 197 6.63 -22.87 24.18
N GLU A 198 6.91 -23.15 25.46
CA GLU A 198 7.12 -24.52 25.92
C GLU A 198 5.98 -24.92 26.87
N LYS A 199 5.25 -25.98 26.50
CA LYS A 199 4.01 -26.54 27.07
C LYS A 199 2.69 -25.92 26.58
N ALA A 200 2.40 -26.12 25.30
CA ALA A 200 1.03 -26.41 24.87
C ALA A 200 0.91 -27.93 24.72
N GLU A 201 0.52 -28.59 25.80
CA GLU A 201 0.10 -29.99 25.80
C GLU A 201 -1.27 -30.05 25.11
N ASN A 202 -1.37 -30.84 24.04
CA ASN A 202 -2.59 -31.31 23.36
C ASN A 202 -3.86 -30.46 23.55
N LEU A 203 -4.09 -29.48 22.68
CA LEU A 203 -5.43 -28.95 22.45
C LEU A 203 -6.07 -29.79 21.35
N GLU A 204 -6.94 -30.72 21.76
CA GLU A 204 -7.83 -31.42 20.84
C GLU A 204 -8.68 -30.40 20.08
N GLU A 205 -8.62 -30.49 18.76
CA GLU A 205 -9.50 -29.77 17.84
C GLU A 205 -10.94 -30.26 18.06
N LEU A 206 -11.75 -29.48 18.78
CA LEU A 206 -13.19 -29.71 18.90
C LEU A 206 -13.85 -29.49 17.53
N ARG A 207 -13.84 -30.53 16.69
CA ARG A 207 -14.76 -30.63 15.55
C ARG A 207 -16.20 -30.52 16.09
N ALA A 208 -16.94 -29.55 15.58
CA ALA A 208 -18.36 -29.41 15.88
C ALA A 208 -19.10 -30.72 15.52
N LYS A 209 -19.68 -31.38 16.54
CA LYS A 209 -20.63 -32.48 16.33
C LYS A 209 -21.97 -31.87 15.92
N SER A 210 -22.44 -32.28 14.75
CA SER A 210 -23.72 -31.94 14.16
C SER A 210 -24.90 -32.35 15.05
N LYS A 211 -25.75 -31.36 15.36
CA LYS A 211 -27.18 -31.57 15.63
C LYS A 211 -28.09 -30.36 15.38
N ASP A 212 -27.55 -29.24 14.89
CA ASP A 212 -28.32 -28.03 14.55
C ASP A 212 -28.34 -27.74 13.03
N GLU A 213 -28.35 -28.78 12.20
CA GLU A 213 -28.37 -28.67 10.74
C GLU A 213 -29.80 -28.70 10.15
N GLU A 214 -30.81 -28.33 10.95
CA GLU A 214 -32.20 -28.16 10.49
C GLU A 214 -32.86 -26.92 11.11
N LEU A 215 -32.28 -25.74 10.91
CA LEU A 215 -33.01 -24.47 11.11
C LEU A 215 -32.83 -23.60 9.87
N THR A 216 -33.59 -23.93 8.83
CA THR A 216 -33.84 -23.05 7.69
C THR A 216 -34.60 -21.81 8.14
N SER A 217 -34.31 -20.69 7.51
CA SER A 217 -34.63 -19.30 7.87
C SER A 217 -36.11 -18.88 7.94
N ASP A 218 -37.08 -19.80 7.90
CA ASP A 218 -38.50 -19.45 7.68
C ASP A 218 -39.47 -19.90 8.79
N THR A 219 -39.02 -20.05 10.04
CA THR A 219 -39.96 -20.33 11.15
C THR A 219 -40.01 -19.16 12.13
N GLU A 220 -41.04 -18.31 12.00
CA GLU A 220 -41.36 -17.26 12.95
C GLU A 220 -41.90 -17.90 14.25
N VAL A 221 -41.08 -17.89 15.31
CA VAL A 221 -41.46 -18.40 16.63
C VAL A 221 -42.37 -17.39 17.31
N LYS A 222 -43.68 -17.69 17.36
CA LYS A 222 -44.71 -16.78 17.87
C LYS A 222 -44.73 -16.58 19.38
N GLU A 223 -44.04 -17.38 20.18
CA GLU A 223 -43.92 -17.15 21.63
C GLU A 223 -42.57 -17.60 22.18
N LEU A 224 -41.84 -16.68 22.85
CA LEU A 224 -40.64 -17.02 23.60
C LEU A 224 -41.01 -17.59 24.99
N PRO A 225 -40.33 -18.64 25.46
CA PRO A 225 -40.52 -19.16 26.82
C PRO A 225 -40.10 -18.10 27.86
N LYS A 226 -40.97 -17.84 28.84
CA LYS A 226 -40.74 -16.83 29.88
C LYS A 226 -39.84 -17.30 31.04
N ASP A 227 -39.53 -18.60 31.14
CA ASP A 227 -38.73 -19.12 32.23
C ASP A 227 -37.65 -20.11 31.76
N GLY A 228 -36.41 -19.73 32.03
CA GLY A 228 -35.18 -20.46 31.77
C GLY A 228 -33.99 -19.51 31.96
N LYS A 229 -32.94 -19.93 32.68
CA LYS A 229 -31.75 -19.09 32.90
C LYS A 229 -31.09 -18.78 31.56
N ARG A 230 -31.35 -17.58 31.05
CA ARG A 230 -30.60 -17.00 29.94
C ARG A 230 -29.17 -16.81 30.42
N VAL A 231 -28.19 -17.35 29.72
CA VAL A 231 -26.81 -16.89 29.87
C VAL A 231 -26.81 -15.49 29.28
N THR A 232 -27.00 -14.50 30.14
CA THR A 232 -26.62 -13.12 29.80
C THR A 232 -25.11 -13.06 29.99
N ASP A 233 -24.42 -12.58 28.96
CA ASP A 233 -22.99 -12.25 29.03
C ASP A 233 -22.77 -10.98 29.87
N GLU A 234 -23.34 -10.92 31.07
CA GLU A 234 -23.03 -9.89 32.05
C GLU A 234 -21.93 -10.42 32.99
N GLN A 235 -20.69 -10.37 32.50
CA GLN A 235 -19.57 -10.20 33.41
C GLN A 235 -19.64 -8.78 33.97
N GLU A 236 -20.00 -8.65 35.24
CA GLU A 236 -19.76 -7.42 36.03
C GLU A 236 -18.25 -7.16 36.07
N THR A 237 -17.76 -6.38 35.11
CA THR A 237 -16.46 -5.72 35.26
C THR A 237 -16.64 -4.60 36.28
N GLY A 238 -15.98 -4.72 37.42
CA GLY A 238 -15.97 -3.74 38.52
C GLY A 238 -15.25 -2.43 38.14
N ILE A 239 -15.68 -1.80 37.06
CA ILE A 239 -15.12 -0.57 36.52
C ILE A 239 -16.13 0.53 36.83
N ARG A 240 -15.71 1.54 37.60
CA ARG A 240 -16.48 2.76 37.83
C ARG A 240 -16.79 3.40 36.47
N LYS A 241 -18.05 3.32 36.03
CA LYS A 241 -18.58 4.14 34.93
C LYS A 241 -18.35 5.60 35.30
N ALA A 242 -17.40 6.25 34.62
CA ALA A 242 -17.38 7.70 34.58
C ALA A 242 -18.49 8.12 33.62
N ASP A 243 -19.39 8.99 34.08
CA ASP A 243 -20.45 9.54 33.24
C ASP A 243 -19.83 10.18 31.99
N GLU A 244 -20.08 9.57 30.83
CA GLU A 244 -19.67 10.10 29.55
C GLU A 244 -20.65 11.19 29.12
N MET A 245 -20.14 12.38 28.81
CA MET A 245 -20.98 13.46 28.30
C MET A 245 -21.46 13.12 26.88
N GLU A 246 -22.79 13.15 26.68
CA GLU A 246 -23.48 12.84 25.41
C GLU A 246 -23.18 13.81 24.26
N ALA A 247 -22.52 14.95 24.52
CA ALA A 247 -22.09 15.90 23.50
C ALA A 247 -20.85 16.71 23.94
N PRO A 248 -20.01 17.18 23.00
CA PRO A 248 -18.96 18.15 23.28
C PRO A 248 -19.57 19.49 23.77
N PRO A 249 -18.94 20.21 24.72
CA PRO A 249 -19.40 21.53 25.16
C PRO A 249 -19.48 22.52 23.98
N GLU A 250 -20.46 23.43 23.99
CA GLU A 250 -20.66 24.39 22.88
C GLU A 250 -19.46 25.33 22.67
N ASP A 251 -18.61 25.52 23.68
CA ASP A 251 -17.37 26.32 23.63
C ASP A 251 -16.14 25.55 23.11
N PHE A 252 -16.33 24.39 22.49
CA PHE A 252 -15.22 23.58 21.99
C PHE A 252 -14.55 24.21 20.75
N GLN A 253 -13.53 25.06 20.99
CA GLN A 253 -12.62 25.49 19.92
C GLN A 253 -11.63 24.38 19.61
N ALA A 254 -11.73 23.83 18.40
CA ALA A 254 -10.77 22.86 17.87
C ALA A 254 -9.39 23.52 17.69
N GLN A 255 -8.61 23.60 18.77
CA GLN A 255 -7.19 23.92 18.70
C GLN A 255 -6.51 22.85 17.84
N LYS A 256 -5.88 23.31 16.75
CA LYS A 256 -5.04 22.59 15.78
C LYS A 256 -4.84 21.09 16.04
N ALA A 257 -5.26 20.31 15.03
CA ALA A 257 -5.26 18.86 14.83
C ALA A 257 -4.07 17.99 15.32
N GLN A 258 -3.06 18.55 16.00
CA GLN A 258 -1.91 17.80 16.51
C GLN A 258 -2.17 17.07 17.84
N ASN A 259 -3.18 17.49 18.64
CA ASN A 259 -3.50 16.84 19.92
C ASN A 259 -4.86 16.10 19.93
N ALA A 260 -5.67 16.22 18.87
CA ALA A 260 -6.97 15.52 18.80
C ALA A 260 -6.81 13.99 18.72
N GLN A 261 -5.68 13.51 18.23
CA GLN A 261 -5.41 12.08 18.11
C GLN A 261 -5.15 11.41 19.47
N ASN A 262 -4.72 12.18 20.48
CA ASN A 262 -4.46 11.69 21.83
C ASN A 262 -5.62 11.92 22.81
N ILE A 263 -6.68 12.61 22.40
CA ILE A 263 -7.86 12.89 23.26
C ILE A 263 -9.12 12.14 22.75
N LEU A 264 -9.10 11.61 21.52
CA LEU A 264 -10.22 10.83 20.95
C LEU A 264 -10.00 9.31 21.01
N LEU A 265 -8.88 8.83 21.55
CA LEU A 265 -8.72 7.42 21.90
C LEU A 265 -9.18 7.19 23.36
N ARG A 266 -10.46 7.47 23.64
CA ARG A 266 -11.16 6.73 24.69
C ARG A 266 -11.57 5.40 24.09
N GLU A 267 -11.36 4.35 24.88
CA GLU A 267 -11.54 2.96 24.48
C GLU A 267 -12.81 2.79 23.66
N ILE A 268 -12.64 2.21 22.47
CA ILE A 268 -13.74 1.85 21.59
C ILE A 268 -14.61 0.90 22.42
N SER A 269 -15.87 1.30 22.65
CA SER A 269 -16.87 0.50 23.36
C SER A 269 -16.81 -0.95 22.86
N ALA A 270 -16.73 -1.92 23.79
CA ALA A 270 -16.48 -3.33 23.49
C ALA A 270 -17.51 -3.97 22.54
N GLU A 271 -18.63 -3.29 22.24
CA GLU A 271 -19.62 -3.74 21.28
C GLU A 271 -19.57 -2.97 19.94
N PRO A 272 -19.30 -3.64 18.80
CA PRO A 272 -19.24 -3.01 17.48
C PRO A 272 -20.59 -2.42 17.02
N SER A 273 -21.70 -2.86 17.60
CA SER A 273 -23.07 -2.35 17.37
C SER A 273 -23.26 -0.92 17.90
N GLU A 274 -22.68 -0.57 19.04
CA GLU A 274 -22.79 0.77 19.63
C GLU A 274 -22.14 1.84 18.76
N PHE A 275 -20.99 1.54 18.15
CA PHE A 275 -20.31 2.46 17.25
C PHE A 275 -21.21 2.84 16.06
N LEU A 276 -21.86 1.85 15.44
CA LEU A 276 -22.79 2.08 14.33
C LEU A 276 -23.98 2.93 14.79
N LYS A 277 -24.57 2.61 15.95
CA LYS A 277 -25.69 3.37 16.51
C LYS A 277 -25.33 4.84 16.75
N ARG A 278 -24.19 5.11 17.41
CA ARG A 278 -23.69 6.48 17.65
C ARG A 278 -23.39 7.22 16.35
N ARG A 279 -22.81 6.53 15.35
CA ARG A 279 -22.54 7.12 14.03
C ARG A 279 -23.85 7.51 13.32
N PHE A 280 -24.87 6.66 13.34
CA PHE A 280 -26.16 6.96 12.73
C PHE A 280 -26.87 8.12 13.43
N GLU A 281 -26.84 8.18 14.76
CA GLU A 281 -27.40 9.33 15.48
C GLU A 281 -26.71 10.65 15.14
N TYR A 282 -25.37 10.64 15.03
CA TYR A 282 -24.62 11.81 14.62
C TYR A 282 -24.98 12.25 13.19
N GLN A 283 -25.08 11.30 12.26
CA GLN A 283 -25.49 11.59 10.88
C GLN A 283 -26.92 12.17 10.83
N ARG A 284 -27.86 11.61 11.59
CA ARG A 284 -29.23 12.14 11.70
C ARG A 284 -29.22 13.58 12.21
N LYS A 285 -28.57 13.85 13.35
CA LYS A 285 -28.50 15.22 13.93
C LYS A 285 -27.84 16.23 12.99
N LYS A 286 -26.80 15.82 12.25
CA LYS A 286 -26.03 16.71 11.37
C LYS A 286 -26.73 17.03 10.05
N TYR A 287 -27.34 16.03 9.43
CA TYR A 287 -27.89 16.16 8.07
C TYR A 287 -29.41 16.29 8.05
N PHE A 288 -30.10 15.84 9.11
CA PHE A 288 -31.56 15.81 9.21
C PHE A 288 -32.06 16.39 10.56
N PRO A 289 -31.77 17.66 10.87
CA PRO A 289 -32.08 18.26 12.17
C PRO A 289 -33.60 18.41 12.46
N ASN A 290 -34.45 18.36 11.43
CA ASN A 290 -35.91 18.58 11.55
C ASN A 290 -36.72 17.30 11.27
N GLU A 291 -36.11 16.12 11.32
CA GLU A 291 -36.80 14.85 11.07
C GLU A 291 -37.57 14.42 12.32
N GLU A 292 -38.91 14.40 12.26
CA GLU A 292 -39.75 13.89 13.36
C GLU A 292 -39.54 12.38 13.52
N GLN A 293 -39.39 11.93 14.77
CA GLN A 293 -39.31 10.50 15.07
C GLN A 293 -40.55 9.78 14.54
N ALA A 294 -40.35 8.75 13.72
CA ALA A 294 -41.42 7.92 13.21
C ALA A 294 -42.24 7.38 14.40
N LYS A 295 -43.53 7.73 14.46
CA LYS A 295 -44.43 7.37 15.57
C LYS A 295 -44.69 5.87 15.70
N GLN A 296 -44.34 5.09 14.69
CA GLN A 296 -44.38 3.63 14.73
C GLN A 296 -43.16 3.05 14.01
N LEU A 297 -42.47 2.15 14.70
CA LEU A 297 -41.51 1.22 14.13
C LEU A 297 -42.34 0.06 13.56
N TRP A 298 -42.22 -0.20 12.26
CA TRP A 298 -42.75 -1.42 11.65
C TRP A 298 -41.85 -2.61 12.00
#